data_AF-A0A3N9UVX2-F1
#
_entry.id   AF-A0A3N9UVX2-F1
#
_cell.length_a   1.000
_cell.length_b   1.000
_cell.length_c   1.000
_cell.angle_alpha   90.00
_cell.angle_beta   90.00
_cell.angle_gamma   90.00
#
_symmetry.space_group_name_H-M   'P 1'
#
loop_
_entity.id
_entity.type
_entity.pdbx_description
1 polymer ?
#
loop_
_entity_poly.entity_id
_entity_poly.type
_entity_poly.pdbx_seq_one_letter_code
_entity_poly.pdbx_strand_id
1 'polypeptide(L)' 'MRHKIYLSGPLFSQGEIDWGKKVKSFLEGRLDIEVIWPHELAAGTTEQIFRANLLALSECDLMVAMLDGSQVD' A
#
# COMPACT_ATOMS: atom_id res chain seq x y z
N MET A 1 -0.16 13.84 15.42
CA MET A 1 0.07 12.49 14.87
C MET A 1 0.10 12.63 13.36
N ARG A 2 0.99 11.92 12.68
CA ARG A 2 1.08 11.95 11.21
C ARG A 2 -0.05 11.11 10.64
N HIS A 3 -0.75 11.58 9.62
CA HIS A 3 -1.86 10.81 9.03
C HIS A 3 -1.33 9.56 8.33
N LYS A 4 -2.03 8.43 8.47
CA LYS A 4 -1.64 7.14 7.90
C LYS A 4 -2.45 6.86 6.64
N ILE A 5 -1.75 6.63 5.52
CA ILE A 5 -2.37 6.18 4.27
C ILE A 5 -2.00 4.72 4.01
N TYR A 6 -2.99 3.86 3.82
CA TYR A 6 -2.78 2.50 3.31
C TYR A 6 -2.79 2.52 1.77
N LEU A 7 -1.64 2.21 1.16
CA LEU A 7 -1.48 2.18 -0.29
C LEU A 7 -1.82 0.79 -0.83
N SER A 8 -3.04 0.62 -1.32
CA SER A 8 -3.54 -0.60 -1.94
C SER A 8 -3.29 -0.61 -3.45
N GLY A 9 -3.02 -1.79 -4.00
CA GLY A 9 -2.85 -2.00 -5.44
C GLY A 9 -2.14 -3.33 -5.73
N PRO A 10 -1.97 -3.68 -7.01
CA PRO A 10 -1.19 -4.86 -7.42
C PRO A 10 0.27 -4.77 -6.99
N LEU A 11 0.89 -5.92 -6.68
CA LEU A 11 2.23 -6.00 -6.07
C LEU A 11 3.07 -7.18 -6.61
N PHE A 12 2.64 -7.83 -7.71
CA PHE A 12 3.14 -9.15 -8.11
C PHE A 12 4.20 -9.08 -9.20
N SER A 13 4.16 -8.06 -10.05
CA SER A 13 5.17 -7.80 -11.08
C SER A 13 6.10 -6.67 -10.68
N GLN A 14 7.30 -6.65 -11.27
CA GLN A 14 8.26 -5.56 -11.05
C GLN A 14 7.69 -4.20 -11.47
N GLY A 15 6.90 -4.15 -12.55
CA GLY A 15 6.28 -2.91 -13.02
C GLY A 15 5.27 -2.34 -12.00
N GLU A 16 4.47 -3.20 -11.38
CA GLU A 16 3.53 -2.81 -10.33
C GLU A 16 4.26 -2.32 -9.07
N ILE A 17 5.33 -3.01 -8.66
CA ILE A 17 6.18 -2.60 -7.53
C ILE A 17 6.83 -1.24 -7.81
N ASP A 18 7.41 -1.06 -8.99
CA ASP A 18 8.04 0.21 -9.39
C ASP A 18 7.03 1.36 -9.43
N TRP A 19 5.80 1.09 -9.86
CA TRP A 19 4.71 2.07 -9.85
C TRP A 19 4.28 2.42 -8.43
N GLY A 20 4.02 1.42 -7.58
CA GLY A 20 3.68 1.63 -6.17
C GLY A 20 4.73 2.43 -5.43
N LYS A 21 6.03 2.16 -5.67
CA LYS A 21 7.14 2.92 -5.11
C LYS A 21 7.11 4.39 -5.53
N LYS A 22 6.83 4.70 -6.81
CA LYS A 22 6.71 6.08 -7.30
C LYS A 22 5.54 6.80 -6.64
N VAL A 23 4.38 6.16 -6.50
CA VAL A 23 3.20 6.73 -5.84
C VAL A 23 3.50 7.00 -4.36
N LYS A 24 4.08 6.02 -3.65
CA LYS A 24 4.51 6.19 -2.25
C LYS A 24 5.44 7.40 -2.08
N SER A 25 6.53 7.46 -2.86
CA SER A 25 7.50 8.56 -2.78
C SER A 25 6.87 9.91 -3.13
N PHE A 26 5.94 9.95 -4.09
CA PHE A 26 5.23 11.17 -4.45
C PHE A 26 4.34 11.69 -3.31
N LEU A 27 3.62 10.80 -2.63
CA LEU A 27 2.76 11.15 -1.51
C LEU A 27 3.58 11.63 -0.30
N GLU A 28 4.60 10.87 0.09
CA GLU A 28 5.48 11.20 1.21
C GLU A 28 6.28 12.49 0.97
N GLY A 29 6.64 12.79 -0.29
CA GLY A 29 7.36 14.02 -0.65
C GLY A 29 6.50 15.29 -0.69
N ARG A 30 5.17 15.17 -0.71
CA ARG A 30 4.24 16.30 -0.84
C ARG A 30 3.37 16.54 0.40
N LEU A 31 3.20 15.52 1.22
CA LEU A 31 2.29 15.53 2.36
C LEU A 31 3.04 15.11 3.63
N ASP A 32 2.61 15.65 4.77
CA ASP A 32 3.12 15.23 6.07
C ASP A 32 2.37 13.96 6.55
N ILE A 33 2.64 12.83 5.89
CA ILE A 33 1.95 11.55 6.09
C ILE A 33 2.92 10.39 6.33
N GLU A 34 2.38 9.27 6.80
CA GLU A 34 3.00 7.96 6.80
C GLU A 34 2.28 7.08 5.75
N VAL A 35 3.01 6.49 4.82
CA VAL A 35 2.44 5.55 3.85
C VAL A 35 2.75 4.12 4.26
N ILE A 36 1.70 3.36 4.56
CA ILE A 36 1.78 1.92 4.81
C ILE A 36 1.56 1.21 3.48
N TRP A 37 2.58 0.50 3.00
CA TRP A 37 2.53 -0.19 1.71
C TRP A 37 2.69 -1.70 1.89
N PRO A 38 1.74 -2.54 1.44
CA PRO A 38 1.74 -3.99 1.68
C PRO A 38 3.01 -4.72 1.24
N HIS A 39 3.68 -4.25 0.19
CA HIS A 39 4.94 -4.82 -0.30
C HIS A 39 6.08 -4.72 0.73
N GLU A 40 6.08 -3.67 1.56
CA GLU A 40 7.10 -3.42 2.59
C GLU A 40 6.62 -3.83 4.00
N LEU A 41 5.31 -4.02 4.19
CA LEU A 41 4.69 -4.19 5.51
C LEU A 41 4.98 -5.54 6.17
N ALA A 42 4.85 -6.64 5.43
CA ALA A 42 4.90 -7.98 6.01
C ALA A 42 5.45 -9.04 5.05
N ALA A 43 6.22 -9.97 5.62
CA ALA A 43 6.64 -11.21 4.98
C ALA A 43 6.39 -12.37 5.96
N GLY A 44 6.17 -13.58 5.44
CA GLY A 44 5.91 -14.76 6.25
C GLY A 44 4.78 -15.62 5.70
N THR A 45 4.04 -16.27 6.60
CA THR A 45 2.88 -17.09 6.20
C THR A 45 1.74 -16.23 5.68
N THR A 46 0.84 -16.83 4.90
CA THR A 46 -0.39 -16.16 4.42
C THR A 46 -1.19 -15.54 5.56
N GLU A 47 -1.29 -16.22 6.70
CA GLU A 47 -2.00 -15.71 7.87
C GLU A 47 -1.31 -14.48 8.47
N GLN A 48 0.02 -14.48 8.58
CA GLN A 48 0.79 -13.34 9.08
C GLN A 48 0.63 -12.13 8.16
N ILE A 49 0.76 -12.33 6.85
CA ILE A 49 0.59 -11.30 5.83
C ILE A 49 -0.84 -10.73 5.89
N PHE A 50 -1.86 -11.59 5.96
CA PHE A 50 -3.25 -11.18 6.03
C PHE A 50 -3.54 -10.36 7.30
N ARG A 51 -3.13 -10.85 8.48
CA ARG A 51 -3.34 -10.15 9.75
C ARG A 51 -2.65 -8.80 9.79
N ALA A 52 -1.41 -8.71 9.30
CA ALA A 52 -0.67 -7.45 9.26
C ALA A 52 -1.36 -6.42 8.34
N ASN A 53 -1.79 -6.84 7.14
CA ASN A 53 -2.50 -5.97 6.21
C ASN A 53 -3.87 -5.55 6.73
N LEU A 54 -4.63 -6.48 7.33
CA LEU A 54 -5.94 -6.18 7.91
C LEU A 54 -5.82 -5.16 9.05
N LEU A 55 -4.82 -5.32 9.92
CA LEU A 55 -4.56 -4.37 11.00
C LEU A 55 -4.21 -2.99 10.45
N ALA A 56 -3.25 -2.93 9.51
CA ALA A 56 -2.84 -1.68 8.88
C ALA A 56 -3.99 -0.96 8.16
N LEU A 57 -4.85 -1.71 7.46
CA LEU A 57 -6.04 -1.16 6.83
C LEU A 57 -7.05 -0.63 7.85
N SER A 58 -7.22 -1.32 8.98
CA SER A 58 -8.15 -0.89 10.05
C SER A 58 -7.67 0.34 10.83
N GLU A 59 -6.35 0.57 10.88
CA GLU A 59 -5.74 1.68 11.63
C GLU A 59 -5.35 2.88 10.75
N CYS A 60 -5.50 2.79 9.43
CA CYS A 60 -5.21 3.90 8.54
C CYS A 60 -6.33 4.95 8.56
N ASP A 61 -5.98 6.21 8.31
CA ASP A 61 -6.95 7.30 8.18
C ASP A 61 -7.60 7.31 6.79
N LEU A 62 -6.85 6.86 5.78
CA LEU A 62 -7.28 6.84 4.39
C LEU A 62 -6.65 5.64 3.66
N MET A 63 -7.42 5.03 2.76
CA MET A 63 -6.90 4.11 1.77
C MET A 63 -6.81 4.78 0.40
N VAL A 64 -5.67 4.63 -0.26
CA VAL A 64 -5.50 4.96 -1.69
C VAL A 64 -5.38 3.64 -2.44
N ALA A 65 -6.31 3.37 -3.38
CA ALA A 65 -6.31 2.15 -4.16
C ALA A 65 -5.96 2.43 -5.62
N MET A 66 -4.89 1.80 -6.11
CA MET A 66 -4.56 1.74 -7.53
C MET A 66 -5.35 0.59 -8.14
N LEU A 67 -6.30 0.92 -9.00
CA LEU A 67 -7.22 -0.03 -9.62
C LEU A 67 -6.90 -0.26 -11.10
N ASP A 68 -5.72 0.13 -11.60
CA ASP A 68 -5.32 -0.16 -12.98
C ASP A 68 -5.06 -1.68 -13.18
N GLY A 69 -5.36 -2.21 -14.36
CA GLY A 69 -5.15 -3.61 -14.70
C GLY A 69 -6.07 -4.11 -15.81
N SER A 70 -5.75 -5.29 -16.37
CA SER A 70 -6.54 -5.89 -17.45
C SER A 70 -7.88 -6.48 -17.00
N GLN A 71 -8.10 -6.59 -15.69
CA GLN A 71 -9.35 -7.07 -15.09
C GLN A 71 -10.30 -5.93 -14.71
N VAL A 72 -10.03 -4.73 -15.20
CA VAL A 72 -10.76 -3.50 -14.95
C VAL A 72 -11.63 -3.23 -16.18
N ASP A 73 -12.52 -4.18 -16.47
CA ASP A 73 -13.59 -4.11 -17.46
C ASP A 73 -14.88 -4.61 -16.80
#